data_AF-A0A969E285-F1
#
_entry.id   AF-A0A969E285-F1
#
_cell.length_a   1.000
_cell.length_b   1.000
_cell.length_c   1.000
_cell.angle_alpha   90.00
_cell.angle_beta   90.00
_cell.angle_gamma   90.00
#
_symmetry.space_group_name_H-M   'P 1'
#
loop_
_entity.id
_entity.type
_entity.pdbx_description
1 polymer ?
#
loop_
_entity_poly.entity_id
_entity_poly.type
_entity_poly.pdbx_seq_one_letter_code
_entity_poly.pdbx_strand_id
1 'polypeptide(L)'
;MFIFLKRLPALLLVSQLTTVSAQDYNTKEWTELKSLDGSIFLDLRYATTNNFVSAKMYDCGRCFLRPEAAKAVAKAHKILKDKGFGGLKMFDCYRPRPYQQRLWTKNQIAATLRRLGKVRCTRAV
;
A
#
# COMPACT_ATOMS: atom_id res chain seq x y z
N MET A 1 -33.27 55.22 21.42
CA MET A 1 -32.61 54.22 22.29
C MET A 1 -31.65 53.43 21.41
N PHE A 2 -30.36 53.47 21.74
CA PHE A 2 -29.25 52.77 21.09
C PHE A 2 -29.59 51.28 20.88
N ILE A 3 -29.14 50.59 19.84
CA ILE A 3 -27.85 49.90 19.84
C ILE A 3 -27.48 49.49 18.40
N PHE A 4 -26.30 49.96 17.99
CA PHE A 4 -25.48 49.39 16.92
C PHE A 4 -25.11 47.94 17.26
N LEU A 5 -25.45 46.96 16.41
CA LEU A 5 -24.76 45.67 16.39
C LEU A 5 -23.99 45.53 15.07
N LYS A 6 -22.73 45.96 15.11
CA LYS A 6 -21.71 45.68 14.09
C LYS A 6 -21.49 44.15 14.03
N ARG A 7 -21.77 43.51 12.89
CA ARG A 7 -21.23 42.18 12.59
C ARG A 7 -20.16 42.33 11.50
N LEU A 8 -18.92 42.51 11.96
CA LEU A 8 -17.69 42.40 11.17
C LEU A 8 -17.44 40.93 10.77
N PRO A 9 -16.65 40.69 9.72
CA PRO A 9 -16.82 39.56 8.81
C PRO A 9 -16.36 38.24 9.43
N ALA A 10 -17.06 37.16 9.07
CA ALA A 10 -16.54 35.82 9.27
C ALA A 10 -15.22 35.71 8.50
N LEU A 11 -14.13 35.75 9.25
CA LEU A 11 -12.79 35.42 8.83
C LEU A 11 -12.86 34.03 8.20
N LEU A 12 -12.81 33.95 6.87
CA LEU A 12 -12.59 32.69 6.16
C LEU A 12 -11.16 32.27 6.50
N LEU A 13 -11.06 31.40 7.51
CA LEU A 13 -9.86 30.68 7.86
C LEU A 13 -9.48 29.83 6.64
N VAL A 14 -8.57 30.32 5.81
CA VAL A 14 -7.92 29.52 4.77
C VAL A 14 -7.16 28.43 5.49
N SER A 15 -7.75 27.23 5.52
CA SER A 15 -7.14 26.02 6.05
C SER A 15 -5.81 25.82 5.36
N GLN A 16 -4.72 25.95 6.13
CA GLN A 16 -3.36 25.68 5.68
C GLN A 16 -3.33 24.25 5.11
N LEU A 17 -3.15 24.15 3.80
CA LEU A 17 -2.81 22.90 3.13
C LEU A 17 -1.40 22.51 3.59
N THR A 18 -1.32 21.63 4.58
CA THR A 18 -0.07 21.03 5.02
C THR A 18 0.51 20.23 3.85
N THR A 19 1.64 20.71 3.30
CA THR A 19 2.37 20.02 2.25
C THR A 19 2.94 18.71 2.77
N VAL A 20 2.70 17.65 2.01
CA VAL A 20 3.05 16.24 2.23
C VAL A 20 4.51 16.03 2.66
N SER A 21 4.68 15.15 3.66
CA SER A 21 5.87 14.55 4.27
C SER A 21 7.21 14.62 3.53
N ALA A 22 8.28 14.94 4.27
CA ALA A 22 9.66 14.63 3.91
C ALA A 22 9.83 13.11 3.66
N GLN A 23 10.57 12.74 2.62
CA GLN A 23 10.88 11.34 2.30
C GLN A 23 11.55 10.64 3.51
N ASP A 24 10.99 9.52 3.96
CA ASP A 24 11.45 8.74 5.12
C ASP A 24 12.29 7.51 4.74
N TYR A 25 12.75 7.41 3.49
CA TYR A 25 13.49 6.27 2.95
C TYR A 25 14.66 6.68 2.06
N ASN A 26 15.62 5.77 1.85
CA ASN A 26 16.75 5.98 0.95
C ASN A 26 16.30 5.99 -0.52
N THR A 27 16.19 7.19 -1.11
CA THR A 27 15.73 7.40 -2.49
C THR A 27 16.70 6.87 -3.55
N LYS A 28 17.97 6.62 -3.22
CA LYS A 28 18.93 6.00 -4.13
C LYS A 28 18.68 4.51 -4.29
N GLU A 29 18.16 3.86 -3.26
CA GLU A 29 17.93 2.42 -3.25
C GLU A 29 16.49 2.02 -3.54
N TRP A 30 15.55 2.89 -3.16
CA TRP A 30 14.12 2.59 -3.18
C TRP A 30 13.35 3.76 -3.76
N THR A 31 12.23 3.44 -4.39
CA THR A 31 11.27 4.44 -4.86
C THR A 31 9.87 3.94 -4.53
N GLU A 32 9.09 4.78 -3.87
CA GLU A 32 7.69 4.49 -3.58
C GLU A 32 6.86 4.71 -4.84
N LEU A 33 6.03 3.73 -5.23
CA LEU A 33 5.24 3.88 -6.45
C LEU A 33 4.22 5.02 -6.37
N LYS A 34 3.62 5.23 -5.19
CA LYS A 34 2.66 6.32 -4.96
C LYS A 34 3.29 7.71 -5.08
N SER A 35 4.60 7.85 -4.82
CA SER A 35 5.29 9.12 -5.04
C SER A 35 5.58 9.40 -6.51
N LEU A 36 5.63 8.36 -7.37
CA LEU A 36 5.79 8.52 -8.82
C LEU A 36 4.46 8.77 -9.53
N ASP A 37 3.44 7.97 -9.21
CA ASP A 37 2.10 8.12 -9.78
C ASP A 37 1.05 7.69 -8.75
N GLY A 38 0.33 8.67 -8.22
CA GLY A 38 -0.72 8.46 -7.23
C GLY A 38 -1.92 7.67 -7.76
N SER A 39 -2.09 7.55 -9.08
CA SER A 39 -3.21 6.83 -9.70
C SER A 39 -2.99 5.32 -9.82
N ILE A 40 -1.77 4.82 -9.56
CA ILE A 40 -1.51 3.38 -9.44
C ILE A 40 -2.30 2.82 -8.26
N PHE A 41 -3.15 1.80 -8.51
CA PHE A 41 -3.94 1.18 -7.45
C PHE A 41 -3.06 0.21 -6.65
N LEU A 42 -3.02 0.37 -5.33
CA LEU A 42 -2.31 -0.52 -4.43
C LEU A 42 -3.30 -1.39 -3.67
N ASP A 43 -3.12 -2.70 -3.78
CA ASP A 43 -3.94 -3.72 -3.15
C ASP A 43 -3.01 -4.73 -2.46
N LEU A 44 -2.18 -4.22 -1.55
CA LEU A 44 -1.07 -4.98 -0.97
C LEU A 44 -1.58 -6.08 -0.06
N ARG A 45 -1.73 -7.28 -0.61
CA ARG A 45 -2.45 -8.42 -0.01
C ARG A 45 -1.89 -8.82 1.35
N TYR A 46 -0.58 -8.75 1.49
CA TYR A 46 0.12 -9.09 2.73
C TYR A 46 0.04 -8.01 3.82
N ALA A 47 -0.44 -6.80 3.51
CA ALA A 47 -0.76 -5.76 4.50
C ALA A 47 -2.19 -5.89 5.07
N THR A 48 -2.97 -6.84 4.56
CA THR A 48 -4.34 -7.15 5.02
C THR A 48 -4.45 -8.62 5.40
N THR A 49 -5.63 -9.08 5.83
CA THR A 49 -5.94 -10.51 6.01
C THR A 49 -6.42 -11.19 4.72
N ASN A 50 -6.67 -10.43 3.65
CA ASN A 50 -7.11 -10.97 2.37
C ASN A 50 -5.92 -11.48 1.55
N ASN A 51 -5.44 -12.66 1.95
CA ASN A 51 -4.37 -13.42 1.32
C ASN A 51 -4.49 -14.90 1.71
N PHE A 52 -3.71 -15.77 1.05
CA PHE A 52 -3.80 -17.22 1.28
C PHE A 52 -3.35 -17.68 2.69
N VAL A 53 -2.63 -16.84 3.44
CA VAL A 53 -2.26 -17.11 4.83
C VAL A 53 -3.31 -16.61 5.83
N SER A 54 -4.34 -15.89 5.36
CA SER A 54 -5.43 -15.30 6.15
C SER A 54 -4.94 -14.47 7.35
N ALA A 55 -3.78 -13.85 7.20
CA ALA A 55 -3.12 -13.10 8.28
C ALA A 55 -2.37 -11.89 7.70
N LYS A 56 -2.34 -10.80 8.48
CA LYS A 56 -1.54 -9.62 8.16
C LYS A 56 -0.06 -9.93 8.37
N MET A 57 0.73 -9.80 7.32
CA MET A 57 2.16 -10.07 7.34
C MET A 57 2.99 -8.79 7.42
N TYR A 58 2.63 -7.75 6.65
CA TYR A 58 3.30 -6.45 6.62
C TYR A 58 2.65 -5.49 7.60
N ASP A 59 3.44 -4.62 8.23
CA ASP A 59 2.92 -3.65 9.19
C ASP A 59 2.13 -2.51 8.49
N CYS A 60 2.57 -2.10 7.29
CA CYS A 60 1.95 -1.06 6.47
C CYS A 60 1.80 -1.47 5.00
N GLY A 61 0.90 -0.79 4.29
CA GLY A 61 0.62 -0.99 2.86
C GLY A 61 1.35 0.02 1.97
N ARG A 62 2.68 0.03 2.00
CA ARG A 62 3.51 0.85 1.09
C ARG A 62 4.20 -0.03 0.05
N CYS A 63 4.31 0.50 -1.17
CA CYS A 63 4.89 -0.22 -2.30
C CYS A 63 6.21 0.42 -2.71
N PHE A 64 7.31 -0.26 -2.41
CA PHE A 64 8.66 0.13 -2.82
C PHE A 64 9.22 -0.80 -3.88
N LEU A 65 9.89 -0.21 -4.85
CA LEU A 65 10.66 -0.93 -5.87
C LEU A 65 12.05 -0.31 -6.00
N ARG A 66 12.97 -1.03 -6.64
CA ARG A 66 14.24 -0.43 -7.10
C ARG A 66 13.93 0.72 -8.07
N PRO A 67 14.70 1.82 -8.07
CA PRO A 67 14.37 3.01 -8.86
C PRO A 67 14.10 2.73 -10.34
N GLU A 68 14.88 1.85 -10.98
CA GLU A 68 14.68 1.48 -12.39
C GLU A 68 13.37 0.73 -12.62
N ALA A 69 13.07 -0.25 -11.77
CA ALA A 69 11.82 -1.00 -11.83
C ALA A 69 10.61 -0.09 -11.56
N ALA A 70 10.72 0.83 -10.59
CA ALA A 70 9.66 1.79 -10.28
C ALA A 70 9.32 2.68 -11.50
N LYS A 71 10.34 3.19 -12.19
CA LYS A 71 10.18 3.98 -13.42
C LYS A 71 9.55 3.15 -14.55
N ALA A 72 10.00 1.91 -14.73
CA ALA A 72 9.45 1.02 -15.75
C ALA A 72 7.98 0.68 -15.50
N VAL A 73 7.60 0.40 -14.24
CA VAL A 73 6.21 0.15 -13.83
C VAL A 73 5.35 1.38 -14.05
N ALA A 74 5.81 2.58 -13.67
CA ALA A 74 5.07 3.83 -13.91
C ALA A 74 4.85 4.08 -15.42
N LYS A 75 5.88 3.82 -16.25
CA LYS A 75 5.74 3.89 -17.72
C LYS A 75 4.71 2.90 -18.25
N ALA A 76 4.76 1.64 -17.81
CA ALA A 76 3.79 0.62 -18.21
C ALA A 76 2.36 0.98 -17.77
N HIS A 77 2.20 1.52 -16.56
CA HIS A 77 0.93 2.02 -16.04
C HIS A 77 0.33 3.10 -16.96
N LYS A 78 1.14 4.09 -17.36
CA LYS A 78 0.72 5.14 -18.28
C LYS A 78 0.29 4.58 -19.63
N ILE A 79 1.09 3.70 -20.23
CA ILE A 79 0.76 3.07 -21.52
C ILE A 79 -0.58 2.33 -21.46
N LEU A 80 -0.85 1.61 -20.36
CA LEU A 80 -2.13 0.91 -20.18
C LEU A 80 -3.30 1.87 -20.00
N LYS A 81 -3.11 3.00 -19.33
CA LYS A 81 -4.13 4.04 -19.22
C LYS A 81 -4.42 4.69 -20.56
N ASP A 82 -3.39 5.03 -21.34
CA ASP A 82 -3.53 5.63 -22.66
C ASP A 82 -4.27 4.70 -23.64
N LYS A 83 -4.20 3.38 -23.42
CA LYS A 83 -4.96 2.37 -24.17
C LYS A 83 -6.36 2.07 -23.62
N GLY A 84 -6.80 2.73 -22.55
CA GLY A 84 -8.14 2.55 -21.98
C GLY A 84 -8.29 1.36 -21.02
N PHE A 85 -7.22 0.71 -20.59
CA PHE A 85 -7.29 -0.44 -19.67
C PHE A 85 -7.41 -0.06 -18.18
N GLY A 86 -7.43 1.23 -17.85
CA GLY A 86 -7.49 1.71 -16.45
C GLY A 86 -6.16 1.62 -15.67
N GLY A 87 -5.12 1.00 -16.23
CA GLY A 87 -3.77 0.98 -15.67
C GLY A 87 -3.43 -0.31 -14.90
N LEU A 88 -2.48 -0.17 -13.98
CA LEU A 88 -1.92 -1.26 -13.16
C LEU A 88 -2.50 -1.26 -11.74
N LYS A 89 -2.69 -2.47 -11.23
CA LYS A 89 -3.00 -2.79 -9.82
C LYS A 89 -1.86 -3.62 -9.25
N MET A 90 -1.26 -3.16 -8.14
CA MET A 90 -0.14 -3.82 -7.49
C MET A 90 -0.62 -4.63 -6.28
N PHE A 91 -0.34 -5.93 -6.28
CA PHE A 91 -0.68 -6.81 -5.16
C PHE A 91 0.46 -7.02 -4.16
N ASP A 92 1.70 -6.81 -4.61
CA ASP A 92 2.90 -6.88 -3.79
C ASP A 92 4.05 -6.12 -4.47
N CYS A 93 5.06 -5.75 -3.69
CA CYS A 93 6.25 -5.03 -4.14
C CYS A 93 7.50 -5.61 -3.45
N TYR A 94 8.48 -4.79 -3.06
CA TYR A 94 9.62 -5.29 -2.28
C TYR A 94 9.15 -5.97 -0.98
N ARG A 95 9.61 -7.21 -0.77
CA ARG A 95 9.37 -7.98 0.44
C ARG A 95 10.67 -8.13 1.24
N PRO A 96 10.84 -7.41 2.35
CA PRO A 96 12.00 -7.58 3.21
C PRO A 96 12.13 -9.02 3.75
N ARG A 97 13.37 -9.47 3.93
CA ARG A 97 13.69 -10.83 4.42
C ARG A 97 12.91 -11.27 5.68
N PRO A 98 12.76 -10.45 6.73
CA PRO A 98 11.98 -10.83 7.91
C PRO A 98 10.53 -11.20 7.59
N TYR A 99 9.89 -10.49 6.66
CA TYR A 99 8.52 -10.81 6.24
C TYR A 99 8.46 -12.08 5.39
N GLN A 100 9.46 -12.32 4.55
CA GLN A 100 9.59 -13.59 3.83
C GLN A 100 9.73 -14.77 4.82
N GLN A 101 10.52 -14.61 5.89
CA GLN A 101 10.65 -15.62 6.93
C GLN A 101 9.34 -15.83 7.69
N ARG A 102 8.63 -14.76 8.06
CA ARG A 102 7.29 -14.84 8.69
C ARG A 102 6.31 -15.65 7.83
N LEU A 103 6.25 -15.35 6.53
CA LEU A 103 5.43 -16.06 5.56
C LEU A 103 5.80 -17.55 5.48
N TRP A 104 7.10 -17.86 5.38
CA TRP A 104 7.61 -19.23 5.36
C TRP A 104 7.22 -20.00 6.62
N THR A 105 7.45 -19.44 7.80
CA THR A 105 7.14 -20.06 9.09
C THR A 105 5.64 -20.36 9.22
N LYS A 106 4.76 -19.44 8.81
CA LYS A 106 3.31 -19.68 8.81
C LYS A 106 2.91 -20.85 7.90
N ASN A 107 3.50 -20.95 6.72
CA ASN A 107 3.26 -22.05 5.80
C ASN A 107 3.75 -23.39 6.33
N GLN A 108 4.90 -23.42 7.02
CA GLN A 108 5.43 -24.63 7.66
C GLN A 108 4.51 -25.10 8.80
N ILE A 109 4.03 -24.18 9.65
CA ILE A 109 3.06 -24.52 10.70
C ILE A 109 1.80 -25.12 10.08
N ALA A 110 1.26 -24.51 9.03
CA ALA A 110 0.11 -25.06 8.32
C ALA A 110 0.38 -26.45 7.72
N ALA A 111 1.59 -26.69 7.18
CA ALA A 111 2.00 -28.00 6.69
C ALA A 111 2.10 -29.04 7.82
N THR A 112 2.71 -28.69 8.95
CA THR A 112 2.82 -29.56 10.13
C THR A 112 1.46 -29.91 10.70
N LEU A 113 0.56 -28.92 10.87
CA LEU A 113 -0.79 -29.16 11.37
C LEU A 113 -1.62 -30.06 10.45
N ARG A 114 -1.41 -29.98 9.12
CA ARG A 114 -2.01 -30.91 8.16
C ARG A 114 -1.48 -32.34 8.34
N ARG A 115 -0.17 -32.52 8.50
CA ARG A 115 0.44 -33.84 8.78
C ARG A 115 -0.08 -34.46 10.08
N LEU A 116 -0.33 -33.64 11.09
CA LEU A 116 -0.89 -34.07 12.38
C LEU A 116 -2.42 -34.30 12.33
N GLY A 117 -3.07 -34.19 11.17
CA GLY A 117 -4.52 -34.35 11.03
C GLY A 117 -5.37 -33.25 11.69
N LYS A 118 -4.74 -32.19 12.22
CA LYS A 118 -5.41 -31.07 12.91
C LYS A 118 -6.05 -30.07 11.95
N VAL A 119 -5.65 -30.10 10.68
CA VAL A 119 -6.24 -29.29 9.60
C VAL A 119 -6.59 -30.26 8.47
N ARG A 120 -7.89 -30.50 8.26
CA ARG A 120 -8.37 -31.26 7.11
C ARG A 120 -8.21 -30.43 5.84
N CYS A 121 -7.74 -31.04 4.75
CA CYS A 121 -7.68 -30.45 3.41
C CYS A 121 -9.08 -30.22 2.80
N THR A 122 -10.01 -29.61 3.53
CA THR A 122 -11.39 -29.38 3.06
C THR A 122 -11.64 -27.99 2.51
N ARG A 123 -10.62 -27.12 2.47
CA ARG A 123 -10.64 -25.87 1.68
C ARG A 123 -9.26 -25.63 1.08
N ALA A 124 -9.11 -26.02 -0.18
CA ALA A 124 -8.14 -25.38 -1.05
C ALA A 124 -8.49 -23.89 -1.14
N VAL A 125 -7.45 -23.06 -1.19
CA VAL A 125 -7.54 -21.64 -1.49
C VAL A 125 -8.18 -21.42 -2.85
#